data_AF-A0A8H6P131-F1
#
_entry.id   AF-A0A8H6P131-F1
#
_cell.length_a   1.000
_cell.length_b   1.000
_cell.length_c   1.000
_cell.angle_alpha   90.00
_cell.angle_beta   90.00
_cell.angle_gamma   90.00
#
_symmetry.space_group_name_H-M   'P 1'
#
loop_
_entity.id
_entity.type
_entity.pdbx_description
1 polymer ?
#
loop_
_entity_poly.entity_id
_entity_poly.type
_entity_poly.pdbx_seq_one_letter_code
_entity_poly.pdbx_strand_id
1 'polypeptide(L)'
;MSRLELQRRGYEHEILDDDFRYRYVGRMESMDYIEDEVFQILNDYLQPDTKTHVDSAVKSILALLPENNPFSPKVWKVGEVVLQLAEQIPYHHPSQFKLARVMEELTTSPKFTIEIPEKNALYIRGQRFKDALRDWYKGPSEDEPQAWPNLNAFFAHEASTHIRPHHPDFAIWTLREAFEEPANPMHWQTSFPGMRNQQIIAAAQYILWDGQGLFKHALWRDSIEDTKDWEPGLDFFGDAAFSLKRWRLWKDGFRKAAAEDGGMSDECRKVSAKAATLMEALENDITVGSSDDESAWLNTFSRRQRSQALRVPADSDTCLWDGDIWQADVRPAFGTLIVRVSKCWHFDERWPRIHGLLQRQA
;
A
#
# COMPACT_ATOMS: atom_id res chain seq x y z
N MET A 1 11.85 -22.17 -39.68
CA MET A 1 11.20 -20.88 -39.99
C MET A 1 10.93 -20.18 -38.69
N SER A 2 11.62 -19.07 -38.45
CA SER A 2 11.69 -18.42 -37.15
C SER A 2 10.49 -17.50 -36.90
N ARG A 3 10.19 -17.32 -35.61
CA ARG A 3 9.08 -16.54 -35.03
C ARG A 3 9.11 -15.02 -35.37
N LEU A 4 10.00 -14.59 -36.27
CA LEU A 4 10.26 -13.20 -36.65
C LEU A 4 9.67 -12.79 -38.01
N GLU A 5 9.07 -13.70 -38.77
CA GLU A 5 8.48 -13.37 -40.10
C GLU A 5 6.95 -13.22 -40.10
N LEU A 6 6.28 -13.41 -38.95
CA LEU A 6 4.82 -13.35 -38.83
C LEU A 6 4.26 -12.01 -38.32
N GLN A 7 5.12 -11.01 -38.07
CA GLN A 7 4.71 -9.71 -37.51
C GLN A 7 4.73 -8.56 -38.54
N ARG A 8 4.71 -8.87 -39.85
CA ARG A 8 4.83 -7.88 -40.94
C ARG A 8 3.68 -7.85 -41.95
N ARG A 9 2.48 -8.34 -41.59
CA ARG A 9 1.31 -8.26 -42.47
C ARG A 9 0.03 -7.83 -41.74
N GLY A 10 -0.28 -6.54 -41.89
CA GLY A 10 -1.59 -6.04 -42.27
C GLY A 10 -2.72 -6.10 -41.24
N TYR A 11 -3.01 -4.95 -40.63
CA TYR A 11 -4.38 -4.53 -40.35
C TYR A 11 -4.46 -3.01 -40.56
N GLU A 12 -4.74 -2.61 -41.79
CA GLU A 12 -5.33 -1.31 -42.10
C GLU A 12 -6.84 -1.44 -41.87
N HIS A 13 -7.34 -0.75 -40.85
CA HIS A 13 -8.76 -0.42 -40.78
C HIS A 13 -8.85 1.09 -40.59
N GLU A 14 -9.16 1.78 -41.68
CA GLU A 14 -9.60 3.17 -41.68
C GLU A 14 -10.89 3.28 -40.86
N ILE A 15 -10.82 4.03 -39.76
CA ILE A 15 -11.97 4.75 -39.23
C ILE A 15 -11.52 6.22 -39.13
N LEU A 16 -12.14 7.02 -39.99
CA LEU A 16 -12.00 8.46 -40.06
C LEU A 16 -12.59 9.09 -38.79
N ASP A 17 -11.73 9.70 -37.97
CA ASP A 17 -12.14 10.75 -37.03
C ASP A 17 -11.02 11.81 -37.01
N ASP A 18 -11.24 12.88 -37.78
CA ASP A 18 -10.20 13.77 -38.32
C ASP A 18 -10.00 15.05 -37.49
N ASP A 19 -10.02 14.96 -36.14
CA ASP A 19 -9.88 16.15 -35.28
C ASP A 19 -8.98 15.99 -34.03
N PHE A 20 -8.28 14.86 -33.88
CA PHE A 20 -7.34 14.61 -32.77
C PHE A 20 -5.86 14.55 -33.19
N ARG A 21 -5.46 15.32 -34.22
CA ARG A 21 -4.05 15.56 -34.52
C ARG A 21 -3.44 16.51 -33.49
N TYR A 22 -3.18 15.97 -32.32
CA TYR A 22 -2.27 16.53 -31.34
C TYR A 22 -0.95 16.93 -32.02
N ARG A 23 -0.59 18.21 -31.91
CA ARG A 23 0.80 18.68 -32.03
C ARG A 23 1.67 17.97 -30.98
N TYR A 24 2.14 16.76 -31.29
CA TYR A 24 2.97 15.94 -30.39
C TYR A 24 4.41 15.78 -30.88
N VAL A 25 4.77 16.41 -32.00
CA VAL A 25 6.08 16.20 -32.63
C VAL A 25 7.20 17.00 -31.92
N GLY A 26 6.86 18.00 -31.09
CA GLY A 26 7.84 18.78 -30.31
C GLY A 26 7.86 18.50 -28.80
N ARG A 27 7.08 17.53 -28.30
CA ARG A 27 6.94 17.26 -26.84
C ARG A 27 7.75 16.06 -26.36
N MET A 28 8.12 15.13 -27.26
CA MET A 28 8.84 13.90 -26.91
C MET A 28 10.28 14.18 -26.45
N GLU A 29 11.02 15.05 -27.15
CA GLU A 29 12.41 15.42 -26.80
C GLU A 29 12.54 16.06 -25.40
N SER A 30 11.49 16.70 -24.89
CA SER A 30 11.51 17.35 -23.57
C SER A 30 11.25 16.41 -22.38
N MET A 31 10.73 15.20 -22.65
CA MET A 31 10.45 14.22 -21.61
C MET A 31 11.64 13.30 -21.36
N ASP A 32 12.35 12.87 -22.40
CA ASP A 32 13.56 12.04 -22.23
C ASP A 32 14.62 12.77 -21.40
N TYR A 33 14.71 14.11 -21.55
CA TYR A 33 15.61 14.96 -20.77
C TYR A 33 15.35 14.91 -19.25
N ILE A 34 14.09 14.80 -18.79
CA ILE A 34 13.82 14.75 -17.35
C ILE A 34 14.22 13.41 -16.74
N GLU A 35 14.08 12.33 -17.50
CA GLU A 35 14.45 10.98 -17.04
C GLU A 35 15.95 10.93 -16.78
N ASP A 36 16.76 11.42 -17.73
CA ASP A 36 18.21 11.50 -17.60
C ASP A 36 18.65 12.35 -16.41
N GLU A 37 18.09 13.56 -16.24
CA GLU A 37 18.46 14.43 -15.11
C GLU A 37 18.10 13.83 -13.75
N VAL A 38 16.89 13.26 -13.63
CA VAL A 38 16.44 12.59 -12.40
C VAL A 38 17.31 11.38 -12.11
N PHE A 39 17.62 10.59 -13.13
CA PHE A 39 18.52 9.45 -13.01
C PHE A 39 19.90 9.89 -12.53
N GLN A 40 20.49 10.95 -13.09
CA GLN A 40 21.82 11.42 -12.66
C GLN A 40 21.81 11.90 -11.20
N ILE A 41 20.79 12.65 -10.78
CA ILE A 41 20.64 13.10 -9.38
C ILE A 41 20.53 11.89 -8.44
N LEU A 42 19.68 10.93 -8.78
CA LEU A 42 19.49 9.72 -7.97
C LEU A 42 20.75 8.85 -7.99
N ASN A 43 21.41 8.67 -9.13
CA ASN A 43 22.61 7.87 -9.25
C ASN A 43 23.74 8.41 -8.37
N ASP A 44 23.96 9.72 -8.32
CA ASP A 44 24.91 10.35 -7.39
C ASP A 44 24.51 10.16 -5.92
N TYR A 45 23.24 10.42 -5.60
CA TYR A 45 22.75 10.30 -4.23
C TYR A 45 22.73 8.85 -3.74
N LEU A 46 22.47 7.86 -4.58
CA LEU A 46 22.33 6.47 -4.17
C LEU A 46 23.67 5.78 -3.90
N GLN A 47 24.80 6.37 -4.29
CA GLN A 47 26.12 5.80 -3.99
C GLN A 47 26.33 5.66 -2.47
N PRO A 48 26.95 4.56 -1.98
CA PRO A 48 27.16 4.34 -0.55
C PRO A 48 27.97 5.44 0.14
N ASP A 49 28.93 6.05 -0.58
CA ASP A 49 29.87 7.06 -0.10
C ASP A 49 29.49 8.48 -0.52
N THR A 50 28.28 8.68 -1.03
CA THR A 50 27.80 10.01 -1.43
C THR A 50 27.93 11.00 -0.27
N LYS A 51 28.24 12.25 -0.60
CA LYS A 51 28.17 13.39 0.32
C LYS A 51 26.89 14.19 0.12
N THR A 52 26.10 13.84 -0.89
CA THR A 52 24.85 14.52 -1.20
C THR A 52 23.81 14.17 -0.15
N HIS A 53 23.32 15.18 0.56
CA HIS A 53 22.22 15.02 1.52
C HIS A 53 20.89 14.81 0.80
N VAL A 54 19.96 14.08 1.42
CA VAL A 54 18.63 13.79 0.86
C VAL A 54 17.89 15.08 0.45
N ASP A 55 17.92 16.11 1.30
CA ASP A 55 17.28 17.40 1.02
C ASP A 55 17.80 18.06 -0.27
N SER A 56 19.10 17.90 -0.56
CA SER A 56 19.71 18.45 -1.76
C SER A 56 19.23 17.69 -3.00
N ALA A 57 19.21 16.35 -2.95
CA ALA A 57 18.70 15.53 -4.04
C ALA A 57 17.22 15.82 -4.32
N VAL A 58 16.40 15.87 -3.27
CA VAL A 58 14.97 16.19 -3.33
C VAL A 58 14.74 17.58 -3.93
N LYS A 59 15.46 18.60 -3.46
CA LYS A 59 15.37 19.97 -4.01
C LYS A 59 15.73 20.01 -5.49
N SER A 60 16.79 19.31 -5.89
CA SER A 60 17.20 19.23 -7.30
C SER A 60 16.12 18.60 -8.17
N ILE A 61 15.50 17.50 -7.72
CA ILE A 61 14.40 16.84 -8.45
C ILE A 61 13.16 17.77 -8.52
N LEU A 62 12.78 18.40 -7.40
CA LEU A 62 11.64 19.32 -7.36
C LEU A 62 11.81 20.53 -8.28
N ALA A 63 13.05 20.98 -8.51
CA ALA A 63 13.34 22.08 -9.44
C ALA A 63 13.04 21.73 -10.91
N LEU A 64 13.05 20.45 -11.27
CA LEU A 64 12.75 19.97 -12.63
C LEU A 64 11.24 19.90 -12.92
N LEU A 65 10.43 19.91 -11.85
CA LEU A 65 8.98 19.70 -11.90
C LEU A 65 8.22 21.02 -12.03
N PRO A 66 7.11 21.05 -12.78
CA PRO A 66 6.29 22.25 -12.90
C PRO A 66 5.64 22.63 -11.57
N GLU A 67 5.50 23.93 -11.33
CA GLU A 67 4.71 24.46 -10.22
C GLU A 67 3.21 24.20 -10.43
N ASN A 68 2.48 23.94 -9.34
CA ASN A 68 1.01 23.83 -9.31
C ASN A 68 0.41 22.82 -10.32
N ASN A 69 1.17 21.80 -10.73
CA ASN A 69 0.68 20.76 -11.64
C ASN A 69 1.09 19.35 -11.18
N PRO A 70 0.47 18.84 -10.10
CA PRO A 70 0.78 17.52 -9.56
C PRO A 70 0.39 16.37 -10.51
N PHE A 71 -0.41 16.66 -11.55
CA PHE A 71 -0.79 15.69 -12.57
C PHE A 71 0.11 15.68 -13.80
N SER A 72 1.18 16.49 -13.81
CA SER A 72 2.08 16.60 -14.95
C SER A 72 2.71 15.23 -15.28
N PRO A 73 2.83 14.89 -16.58
CA PRO A 73 3.58 13.69 -16.99
C PRO A 73 5.01 13.65 -16.43
N LYS A 74 5.62 14.82 -16.16
CA LYS A 74 6.94 14.90 -15.52
C LYS A 74 6.97 14.28 -14.11
N VAL A 75 5.91 14.48 -13.33
CA VAL A 75 5.78 13.89 -11.99
C VAL A 75 5.65 12.37 -12.08
N TRP A 76 4.90 11.90 -13.08
CA TRP A 76 4.80 10.46 -13.38
C TRP A 76 6.16 9.87 -13.76
N LYS A 77 6.92 10.54 -14.65
CA LYS A 77 8.24 10.10 -15.09
C LYS A 77 9.26 9.99 -13.95
N VAL A 78 9.23 10.90 -12.97
CA VAL A 78 10.04 10.75 -11.75
C VAL A 78 9.72 9.43 -11.04
N GLY A 79 8.43 9.08 -10.94
CA GLY A 79 7.99 7.79 -10.41
C GLY A 79 8.53 6.61 -11.21
N GLU A 80 8.45 6.65 -12.54
CA GLU A 80 8.97 5.57 -13.41
C GLU A 80 10.48 5.37 -13.24
N VAL A 81 11.28 6.44 -13.22
CA VAL A 81 12.75 6.34 -13.01
C VAL A 81 13.06 5.71 -11.66
N VAL A 82 12.32 6.08 -10.62
CA VAL A 82 12.48 5.50 -9.29
C VAL A 82 12.16 4.01 -9.30
N LEU A 83 11.09 3.58 -9.96
CA LEU A 83 10.69 2.17 -10.02
C LEU A 83 11.70 1.33 -10.84
N GLN A 84 12.20 1.88 -11.94
CA GLN A 84 13.28 1.25 -12.72
C GLN A 84 14.56 1.08 -11.89
N LEU A 85 14.93 2.08 -11.07
CA LEU A 85 16.07 1.97 -10.17
C LEU A 85 15.80 0.93 -9.06
N ALA A 86 14.58 0.91 -8.51
CA ALA A 86 14.18 -0.04 -7.49
C ALA A 86 14.28 -1.49 -7.95
N GLU A 87 13.99 -1.80 -9.22
CA GLU A 87 14.16 -3.15 -9.80
C GLU A 87 15.65 -3.56 -9.90
N GLN A 88 16.53 -2.59 -10.16
CA GLN A 88 17.96 -2.85 -10.40
C GLN A 88 18.78 -2.94 -9.11
N ILE A 89 18.40 -2.21 -8.06
CA ILE A 89 19.14 -2.21 -6.79
C ILE A 89 18.82 -3.51 -6.02
N PRO A 90 19.83 -4.33 -5.63
CA PRO A 90 19.57 -5.54 -4.87
C PRO A 90 18.76 -5.26 -3.58
N TYR A 91 17.77 -6.09 -3.28
CA TYR A 91 16.83 -5.89 -2.15
C TYR A 91 17.51 -5.74 -0.78
N HIS A 92 18.73 -6.27 -0.63
CA HIS A 92 19.53 -6.18 0.59
C HIS A 92 20.53 -5.01 0.60
N HIS A 93 20.57 -4.20 -0.46
CA HIS A 93 21.49 -3.08 -0.58
C HIS A 93 20.91 -1.82 0.09
N PRO A 94 21.70 -1.06 0.88
CA PRO A 94 21.19 0.11 1.62
C PRO A 94 20.63 1.22 0.71
N SER A 95 20.99 1.25 -0.57
CA SER A 95 20.42 2.20 -1.54
C SER A 95 18.93 2.02 -1.76
N GLN A 96 18.36 0.83 -1.51
CA GLN A 96 16.90 0.64 -1.55
C GLN A 96 16.19 1.56 -0.56
N PHE A 97 16.65 1.56 0.68
CA PHE A 97 16.12 2.45 1.72
C PHE A 97 16.36 3.93 1.39
N LYS A 98 17.56 4.28 0.87
CA LYS A 98 17.85 5.66 0.45
C LYS A 98 16.88 6.14 -0.63
N LEU A 99 16.54 5.27 -1.59
CA LEU A 99 15.59 5.57 -2.66
C LEU A 99 14.19 5.79 -2.11
N ALA A 100 13.72 4.92 -1.20
CA ALA A 100 12.44 5.08 -0.51
C ALA A 100 12.39 6.40 0.26
N ARG A 101 13.49 6.80 0.92
CA ARG A 101 13.58 8.07 1.65
C ARG A 101 13.49 9.30 0.73
N VAL A 102 14.02 9.24 -0.49
CA VAL A 102 13.84 10.36 -1.45
C VAL A 102 12.38 10.47 -1.86
N MET A 103 11.73 9.36 -2.15
CA MET A 103 10.31 9.38 -2.52
C MET A 103 9.41 9.86 -1.39
N GLU A 104 9.72 9.45 -0.17
CA GLU A 104 9.10 9.97 1.04
C GLU A 104 9.09 11.49 1.03
N GLU A 105 10.28 12.11 0.95
CA GLU A 105 10.43 13.56 1.01
C GLU A 105 9.76 14.24 -0.19
N LEU A 106 9.88 13.67 -1.39
CA LEU A 106 9.21 14.20 -2.59
C LEU A 106 7.70 14.24 -2.43
N THR A 107 7.09 13.19 -1.84
CA THR A 107 5.63 13.11 -1.67
C THR A 107 5.07 14.10 -0.65
N THR A 108 5.92 14.72 0.18
CA THR A 108 5.52 15.81 1.08
C THR A 108 5.36 17.15 0.37
N SER A 109 5.94 17.29 -0.83
CA SER A 109 5.88 18.52 -1.62
C SER A 109 4.48 18.77 -2.20
N PRO A 110 4.01 20.04 -2.29
CA PRO A 110 2.81 20.40 -3.03
C PRO A 110 2.83 19.94 -4.49
N LYS A 111 4.02 19.76 -5.09
CA LYS A 111 4.16 19.24 -6.46
C LYS A 111 3.75 17.77 -6.61
N PHE A 112 3.65 17.04 -5.51
CA PHE A 112 3.17 15.66 -5.46
C PHE A 112 1.81 15.52 -4.77
N THR A 113 1.19 16.64 -4.38
CA THR A 113 0.00 16.64 -3.55
C THR A 113 -1.19 17.18 -4.34
N ILE A 114 -2.32 16.50 -4.24
CA ILE A 114 -3.59 16.93 -4.82
C ILE A 114 -4.51 17.34 -3.68
N GLU A 115 -5.02 18.56 -3.76
CA GLU A 115 -6.09 19.03 -2.90
C GLU A 115 -7.43 18.52 -3.42
N ILE A 116 -8.26 17.91 -2.56
CA ILE A 116 -9.64 17.57 -2.88
C ILE A 116 -10.55 18.69 -2.37
N PRO A 117 -11.09 19.56 -3.25
CA PRO A 117 -11.84 20.74 -2.84
C PRO A 117 -13.09 20.41 -2.00
N GLU A 118 -13.71 19.26 -2.26
CA GLU A 118 -15.00 18.85 -1.70
C GLU A 118 -14.90 18.23 -0.29
N LYS A 119 -13.69 17.95 0.20
CA LYS A 119 -13.44 17.24 1.48
C LYS A 119 -12.60 18.04 2.46
N ASN A 120 -12.77 19.36 2.52
CA ASN A 120 -12.18 20.28 3.53
C ASN A 120 -10.72 19.91 3.92
N ALA A 121 -9.77 20.16 3.03
CA ALA A 121 -8.32 19.96 3.25
C ALA A 121 -7.82 18.49 3.26
N LEU A 122 -8.55 17.55 2.65
CA LEU A 122 -7.97 16.24 2.36
C LEU A 122 -6.95 16.36 1.20
N TYR A 123 -5.69 16.11 1.53
CA TYR A 123 -4.58 16.10 0.58
C TYR A 123 -4.20 14.67 0.22
N ILE A 124 -4.32 14.30 -1.06
CA ILE A 124 -3.80 13.02 -1.55
C ILE A 124 -2.33 13.23 -1.94
N ARG A 125 -1.43 12.61 -1.19
CA ARG A 125 0.01 12.63 -1.44
C ARG A 125 0.41 11.53 -2.42
N GLY A 126 1.21 11.89 -3.41
CA GLY A 126 1.85 10.94 -4.31
C GLY A 126 0.88 10.14 -5.18
N GLN A 127 -0.30 10.67 -5.53
CA GLN A 127 -1.28 9.91 -6.32
C GLN A 127 -0.69 9.40 -7.64
N ARG A 128 0.02 10.27 -8.38
CA ARG A 128 0.69 9.88 -9.63
C ARG A 128 1.72 8.78 -9.43
N PHE A 129 2.42 8.82 -8.30
CA PHE A 129 3.35 7.77 -7.93
C PHE A 129 2.63 6.47 -7.55
N LYS A 130 1.49 6.53 -6.85
CA LYS A 130 0.63 5.36 -6.57
C LYS A 130 0.14 4.69 -7.85
N ASP A 131 -0.32 5.49 -8.81
CA ASP A 131 -0.75 4.98 -10.10
C ASP A 131 0.42 4.30 -10.83
N ALA A 132 1.61 4.91 -10.83
CA ALA A 132 2.82 4.32 -11.40
C ALA A 132 3.21 3.01 -10.70
N LEU A 133 3.17 2.96 -9.36
CA LEU A 133 3.41 1.75 -8.56
C LEU A 133 2.50 0.59 -8.99
N ARG A 134 1.19 0.87 -9.12
CA ARG A 134 0.21 -0.13 -9.55
C ARG A 134 0.51 -0.64 -10.96
N ASP A 135 0.80 0.27 -11.89
CA ASP A 135 1.06 -0.07 -13.29
C ASP A 135 2.42 -0.80 -13.47
N TRP A 136 3.34 -0.63 -12.52
CA TRP A 136 4.66 -1.29 -12.49
C TRP A 136 4.67 -2.64 -11.77
N TYR A 137 3.61 -2.99 -11.01
CA TYR A 137 3.49 -4.26 -10.30
C TYR A 137 3.20 -5.42 -11.29
N LYS A 138 4.24 -5.90 -11.97
CA LYS A 138 4.15 -6.87 -13.09
C LYS A 138 4.36 -8.34 -12.68
N GLY A 139 4.61 -8.62 -11.40
CA GLY A 139 4.86 -9.97 -10.92
C GLY A 139 6.28 -10.48 -11.23
N PRO A 140 6.55 -11.75 -10.92
CA PRO A 140 7.86 -12.37 -11.15
C PRO A 140 8.14 -12.58 -12.65
N SER A 141 9.42 -12.54 -13.03
CA SER A 141 9.89 -12.64 -14.42
C SER A 141 10.95 -13.73 -14.58
N GLU A 142 10.88 -14.51 -15.66
CA GLU A 142 11.92 -15.50 -15.99
C GLU A 142 13.21 -14.83 -16.45
N ASP A 143 13.11 -13.75 -17.22
CA ASP A 143 14.24 -13.03 -17.81
C ASP A 143 15.02 -12.23 -16.75
N GLU A 144 14.33 -11.71 -15.74
CA GLU A 144 14.88 -10.81 -14.72
C GLU A 144 14.50 -11.26 -13.31
N PRO A 145 15.07 -12.40 -12.83
CA PRO A 145 14.58 -13.06 -11.63
C PRO A 145 14.77 -12.27 -10.32
N GLN A 146 15.59 -11.21 -10.34
CA GLN A 146 15.85 -10.37 -9.18
C GLN A 146 15.02 -9.07 -9.19
N ALA A 147 14.49 -8.65 -10.34
CA ALA A 147 13.75 -7.39 -10.45
C ALA A 147 12.53 -7.37 -9.50
N TRP A 148 11.81 -8.49 -9.44
CA TRP A 148 10.61 -8.61 -8.62
C TRP A 148 10.86 -8.57 -7.11
N PRO A 149 11.79 -9.38 -6.54
CA PRO A 149 12.24 -9.21 -5.17
C PRO A 149 12.73 -7.80 -4.83
N ASN A 150 13.51 -7.18 -5.72
CA ASN A 150 14.07 -5.85 -5.52
C ASN A 150 12.98 -4.78 -5.44
N LEU A 151 12.02 -4.80 -6.37
CA LEU A 151 10.88 -3.89 -6.38
C LEU A 151 10.02 -4.02 -5.11
N ASN A 152 9.77 -5.24 -4.64
CA ASN A 152 8.99 -5.46 -3.42
C ASN A 152 9.74 -5.02 -2.16
N ALA A 153 11.08 -5.05 -2.16
CA ALA A 153 11.87 -4.46 -1.07
C ALA A 153 11.70 -2.95 -1.00
N PHE A 154 11.70 -2.28 -2.16
CA PHE A 154 11.41 -0.85 -2.23
C PHE A 154 9.99 -0.53 -1.72
N PHE A 155 8.99 -1.35 -2.07
CA PHE A 155 7.60 -1.15 -1.61
C PHE A 155 7.49 -1.34 -0.10
N ALA A 156 8.16 -2.36 0.44
CA ALA A 156 8.21 -2.60 1.88
C ALA A 156 8.90 -1.43 2.62
N HIS A 157 9.98 -0.88 2.07
CA HIS A 157 10.61 0.32 2.64
C HIS A 157 9.66 1.53 2.60
N GLU A 158 8.95 1.76 1.51
CA GLU A 158 7.99 2.85 1.40
C GLU A 158 6.82 2.69 2.40
N ALA A 159 6.33 1.48 2.62
CA ALA A 159 5.32 1.21 3.64
C ALA A 159 5.85 1.51 5.06
N SER A 160 7.12 1.17 5.32
CA SER A 160 7.76 1.33 6.63
C SER A 160 8.01 2.79 7.04
N THR A 161 8.06 3.73 6.08
CA THR A 161 8.31 5.14 6.38
C THR A 161 7.07 5.91 6.85
N HIS A 162 5.87 5.30 6.77
CA HIS A 162 4.62 5.78 7.39
C HIS A 162 4.19 7.22 7.05
N ILE A 163 4.66 7.79 5.93
CA ILE A 163 4.26 9.15 5.49
C ILE A 163 2.82 9.18 5.00
N ARG A 164 2.36 8.02 4.54
CA ARG A 164 1.01 7.76 4.09
C ARG A 164 0.33 6.83 5.08
N PRO A 165 -1.00 6.88 5.22
CA PRO A 165 -1.74 5.83 5.90
C PRO A 165 -1.24 4.48 5.38
N HIS A 166 -0.89 3.60 6.30
CA HIS A 166 -0.33 2.30 5.95
C HIS A 166 -1.40 1.49 5.20
N HIS A 167 -1.09 1.15 3.96
CA HIS A 167 -1.96 0.37 3.08
C HIS A 167 -1.23 -0.93 2.72
N PRO A 168 -1.54 -2.05 3.41
CA PRO A 168 -0.80 -3.30 3.26
C PRO A 168 -1.17 -4.07 1.98
N ASP A 169 -1.77 -3.43 0.98
CA ASP A 169 -2.36 -4.08 -0.21
C ASP A 169 -1.32 -4.94 -0.94
N PHE A 170 -0.18 -4.34 -1.31
CA PHE A 170 0.88 -5.05 -2.00
C PHE A 170 1.47 -6.18 -1.14
N ALA A 171 1.67 -5.94 0.16
CA ALA A 171 2.16 -6.97 1.07
C ALA A 171 1.21 -8.18 1.12
N ILE A 172 -0.09 -7.94 1.25
CA ILE A 172 -1.12 -8.98 1.28
C ILE A 172 -1.16 -9.73 -0.04
N TRP A 173 -1.12 -9.04 -1.19
CA TRP A 173 -1.09 -9.69 -2.50
C TRP A 173 0.14 -10.56 -2.68
N THR A 174 1.34 -10.06 -2.35
CA THR A 174 2.59 -10.82 -2.49
C THR A 174 2.63 -12.02 -1.52
N LEU A 175 2.16 -11.87 -0.28
CA LEU A 175 2.09 -12.98 0.70
C LEU A 175 1.06 -14.03 0.30
N ARG A 176 -0.10 -13.61 -0.25
CA ARG A 176 -1.12 -14.50 -0.82
C ARG A 176 -0.53 -15.32 -1.97
N GLU A 177 0.09 -14.67 -2.94
CA GLU A 177 0.73 -15.35 -4.08
C GLU A 177 1.81 -16.35 -3.65
N ALA A 178 2.53 -16.08 -2.56
CA ALA A 178 3.58 -16.96 -2.06
C ALA A 178 3.05 -18.19 -1.29
N PHE A 179 1.93 -18.07 -0.55
CA PHE A 179 1.53 -19.06 0.46
C PHE A 179 0.06 -19.49 0.47
N GLU A 180 -0.81 -18.77 -0.24
CA GLU A 180 -2.25 -19.09 -0.31
C GLU A 180 -2.69 -19.53 -1.71
N GLU A 181 -1.86 -19.32 -2.73
CA GLU A 181 -2.13 -19.84 -4.06
C GLU A 181 -1.40 -21.17 -4.27
N PRO A 182 -2.00 -22.10 -5.06
CA PRO A 182 -1.39 -23.38 -5.33
C PRO A 182 -0.07 -23.19 -6.08
N ALA A 183 0.95 -23.94 -5.67
CA ALA A 183 2.30 -23.86 -6.26
C ALA A 183 2.35 -24.17 -7.78
N ASN A 184 1.32 -24.84 -8.31
CA ASN A 184 1.09 -24.98 -9.74
C ASN A 184 -0.22 -24.24 -10.08
N PRO A 185 -0.12 -23.04 -10.66
CA PRO A 185 -1.30 -22.25 -10.99
C PRO A 185 -2.25 -23.01 -11.91
N MET A 186 -3.53 -22.64 -11.88
CA MET A 186 -4.45 -23.05 -12.95
C MET A 186 -3.89 -22.61 -14.32
N HIS A 187 -4.22 -23.38 -15.36
CA HIS A 187 -3.81 -23.31 -16.77
C HIS A 187 -3.70 -21.93 -17.47
N TRP A 188 -4.10 -20.83 -16.84
CA TRP A 188 -4.00 -19.46 -17.35
C TRP A 188 -2.82 -18.66 -16.79
N GLN A 189 -2.14 -19.14 -15.73
CA GLN A 189 -0.88 -18.56 -15.24
C GLN A 189 0.30 -19.38 -15.75
N THR A 190 1.24 -18.69 -16.40
CA THR A 190 2.46 -19.33 -16.92
C THR A 190 3.43 -19.47 -15.75
N SER A 191 3.60 -20.68 -15.24
CA SER A 191 4.66 -20.99 -14.27
C SER A 191 5.97 -21.23 -14.98
N PHE A 192 7.08 -20.74 -14.42
CA PHE A 192 8.43 -20.96 -14.91
C PHE A 192 9.38 -21.36 -13.77
N PRO A 193 10.51 -22.03 -14.09
CA PRO A 193 11.48 -22.43 -13.07
C PRO A 193 11.99 -21.23 -12.26
N GLY A 194 11.86 -21.29 -10.94
CA GLY A 194 12.32 -20.22 -10.04
C GLY A 194 11.27 -19.16 -9.69
N MET A 195 10.09 -19.14 -10.35
CA MET A 195 9.00 -18.21 -10.02
C MET A 195 8.64 -18.24 -8.52
N ARG A 196 8.52 -19.44 -7.95
CA ARG A 196 8.23 -19.64 -6.52
C ARG A 196 9.31 -19.07 -5.60
N ASN A 197 10.59 -19.15 -5.97
CA ASN A 197 11.67 -18.52 -5.22
C ASN A 197 11.50 -16.99 -5.21
N GLN A 198 11.16 -16.40 -6.35
CA GLN A 198 10.94 -14.95 -6.45
C GLN A 198 9.77 -14.49 -5.59
N GLN A 199 8.63 -15.20 -5.65
CA GLN A 199 7.44 -14.88 -4.85
C GLN A 199 7.74 -14.93 -3.36
N ILE A 200 8.42 -15.98 -2.89
CA ILE A 200 8.75 -16.13 -1.47
C ILE A 200 9.77 -15.08 -1.03
N ILE A 201 10.81 -14.79 -1.82
CA ILE A 201 11.79 -13.75 -1.48
C ILE A 201 11.13 -12.37 -1.45
N ALA A 202 10.26 -12.05 -2.42
CA ALA A 202 9.50 -10.80 -2.45
C ALA A 202 8.59 -10.67 -1.22
N ALA A 203 7.82 -11.70 -0.90
CA ALA A 203 6.95 -11.73 0.29
C ALA A 203 7.75 -11.52 1.59
N ALA A 204 8.95 -12.12 1.68
CA ALA A 204 9.82 -11.95 2.84
C ALA A 204 10.27 -10.50 3.04
N GLN A 205 10.41 -9.70 1.97
CA GLN A 205 10.85 -8.30 2.11
C GLN A 205 9.87 -7.47 2.93
N TYR A 206 8.56 -7.67 2.74
CA TYR A 206 7.54 -7.02 3.56
C TYR A 206 7.66 -7.35 5.04
N ILE A 207 7.93 -8.61 5.37
CA ILE A 207 8.14 -9.03 6.75
C ILE A 207 9.41 -8.40 7.33
N LEU A 208 10.51 -8.42 6.57
CA LEU A 208 11.81 -7.96 7.06
C LEU A 208 11.87 -6.44 7.25
N TRP A 209 11.22 -5.67 6.39
CA TRP A 209 11.31 -4.21 6.41
C TRP A 209 10.10 -3.52 7.04
N ASP A 210 8.91 -4.12 6.98
CA ASP A 210 7.65 -3.54 7.44
C ASP A 210 6.82 -4.52 8.32
N GLY A 211 7.45 -5.60 8.79
CA GLY A 211 6.76 -6.66 9.54
C GLY A 211 6.05 -6.16 10.81
N GLN A 212 6.60 -5.15 11.50
CA GLN A 212 5.95 -4.58 12.68
C GLN A 212 4.68 -3.79 12.31
N GLY A 213 4.69 -3.04 11.20
CA GLY A 213 3.51 -2.34 10.69
C GLY A 213 2.42 -3.34 10.32
N LEU A 214 2.77 -4.34 9.51
CA LEU A 214 1.88 -5.44 9.14
C LEU A 214 1.32 -6.19 10.34
N PHE A 215 2.15 -6.52 11.33
CA PHE A 215 1.69 -7.25 12.50
C PHE A 215 0.65 -6.45 13.31
N LYS A 216 0.82 -5.14 13.44
CA LYS A 216 -0.18 -4.26 14.07
C LYS A 216 -1.52 -4.32 13.34
N HIS A 217 -1.51 -4.33 12.00
CA HIS A 217 -2.74 -4.50 11.20
C HIS A 217 -3.40 -5.87 11.40
N ALA A 218 -2.62 -6.94 11.58
CA ALA A 218 -3.17 -8.26 11.87
C ALA A 218 -3.89 -8.33 13.24
N LEU A 219 -3.52 -7.45 14.18
CA LEU A 219 -4.08 -7.35 15.53
C LEU A 219 -5.28 -6.38 15.61
N TRP A 220 -5.20 -5.22 14.96
CA TRP A 220 -6.25 -4.19 14.96
C TRP A 220 -6.90 -4.06 13.58
N ARG A 221 -8.16 -4.51 13.48
CA ARG A 221 -8.97 -4.46 12.25
C ARG A 221 -9.71 -3.14 12.04
N ASP A 222 -9.79 -2.30 13.06
CA ASP A 222 -10.63 -1.11 13.07
C ASP A 222 -10.00 0.03 12.29
N SER A 223 -10.11 0.04 10.95
CA SER A 223 -10.12 1.28 10.13
C SER A 223 -10.13 1.08 8.61
N ILE A 224 -9.96 -0.14 8.08
CA ILE A 224 -9.82 -0.34 6.63
C ILE A 224 -11.16 -0.83 6.07
N GLU A 225 -11.97 0.12 5.59
CA GLU A 225 -13.33 -0.13 5.06
C GLU A 225 -13.33 -0.92 3.74
N ASP A 226 -12.18 -1.03 3.06
CA ASP A 226 -12.08 -1.65 1.72
C ASP A 226 -11.24 -2.94 1.76
N THR A 227 -11.82 -4.02 2.30
CA THR A 227 -11.18 -5.35 2.36
C THR A 227 -11.47 -6.22 1.14
N LYS A 228 -12.19 -5.71 0.13
CA LYS A 228 -12.58 -6.49 -1.04
C LYS A 228 -11.39 -6.98 -1.84
N ASP A 229 -10.31 -6.20 -1.88
CA ASP A 229 -9.10 -6.59 -2.60
C ASP A 229 -8.22 -7.57 -1.82
N TRP A 230 -8.61 -7.93 -0.59
CA TRP A 230 -7.88 -8.82 0.31
C TRP A 230 -8.48 -10.22 0.38
N GLU A 231 -9.23 -10.61 -0.65
CA GLU A 231 -9.74 -11.96 -0.80
C GLU A 231 -8.63 -13.01 -0.57
N PRO A 232 -8.95 -14.10 0.16
CA PRO A 232 -8.00 -15.14 0.43
C PRO A 232 -7.67 -15.94 -0.83
N GLY A 233 -6.45 -16.46 -0.91
CA GLY A 233 -6.09 -17.43 -1.94
C GLY A 233 -6.74 -18.79 -1.70
N LEU A 234 -6.69 -19.67 -2.70
CA LEU A 234 -7.39 -20.96 -2.71
C LEU A 234 -7.04 -21.89 -1.54
N ASP A 235 -5.82 -21.79 -1.00
CA ASP A 235 -5.33 -22.64 0.09
C ASP A 235 -5.62 -22.06 1.48
N PHE A 236 -6.23 -20.87 1.58
CA PHE A 236 -6.64 -20.28 2.86
C PHE A 236 -8.15 -20.30 3.07
N PHE A 237 -8.59 -21.13 4.01
CA PHE A 237 -9.98 -21.18 4.47
C PHE A 237 -10.18 -20.23 5.66
N GLY A 238 -10.51 -18.98 5.39
CA GLY A 238 -10.81 -17.94 6.39
C GLY A 238 -11.45 -16.69 5.80
N ASP A 239 -11.69 -15.69 6.66
CA ASP A 239 -12.29 -14.42 6.24
C ASP A 239 -11.37 -13.67 5.27
N ALA A 240 -11.98 -12.87 4.36
CA ALA A 240 -11.30 -11.91 3.50
C ALA A 240 -10.82 -10.68 4.29
N ALA A 241 -9.97 -10.93 5.29
CA ALA A 241 -9.41 -9.93 6.18
C ALA A 241 -7.97 -10.31 6.55
N PHE A 242 -7.13 -9.30 6.74
CA PHE A 242 -5.82 -9.52 7.32
C PHE A 242 -5.99 -9.80 8.82
N SER A 243 -5.59 -11.00 9.23
CA SER A 243 -5.85 -11.51 10.58
C SER A 243 -4.64 -12.26 11.14
N LEU A 244 -4.58 -12.39 12.46
CA LEU A 244 -3.54 -13.20 13.12
C LEU A 244 -3.51 -14.66 12.63
N LYS A 245 -4.66 -15.23 12.24
CA LYS A 245 -4.73 -16.57 11.63
C LYS A 245 -3.99 -16.60 10.29
N ARG A 246 -4.23 -15.60 9.44
CA ARG A 246 -3.58 -15.45 8.12
C ARG A 246 -2.08 -15.17 8.26
N TRP A 247 -1.70 -14.31 9.20
CA TRP A 247 -0.31 -14.07 9.58
C TRP A 247 0.43 -15.37 9.96
N ARG A 248 -0.17 -16.19 10.82
CA ARG A 248 0.43 -17.48 11.24
C ARG A 248 0.55 -18.48 10.09
N LEU A 249 -0.42 -18.50 9.17
CA LEU A 249 -0.32 -19.30 7.94
C LEU A 249 0.94 -18.91 7.14
N TRP A 250 1.15 -17.61 6.90
CA TRP A 250 2.32 -17.13 6.18
C TRP A 250 3.63 -17.42 6.90
N LYS A 251 3.66 -17.25 8.23
CA LYS A 251 4.81 -17.63 9.06
C LYS A 251 5.17 -19.11 8.87
N ASP A 252 4.17 -20.00 8.90
CA ASP A 252 4.39 -21.43 8.67
C ASP A 252 4.80 -21.72 7.22
N GLY A 253 4.30 -20.94 6.25
CA GLY A 253 4.76 -20.95 4.86
C GLY A 253 6.26 -20.67 4.74
N PHE A 254 6.75 -19.60 5.38
CA PHE A 254 8.18 -19.29 5.44
C PHE A 254 8.99 -20.38 6.13
N ARG A 255 8.50 -20.96 7.24
CA ARG A 255 9.18 -22.08 7.92
C ARG A 255 9.34 -23.29 7.01
N LYS A 256 8.28 -23.65 6.28
CA LYS A 256 8.32 -24.75 5.30
C LYS A 256 9.32 -24.46 4.18
N ALA A 257 9.28 -23.26 3.60
CA ALA A 257 10.23 -22.85 2.56
C ALA A 257 11.69 -22.88 3.05
N ALA A 258 11.94 -22.50 4.30
CA ALA A 258 13.26 -22.57 4.91
C ALA A 258 13.79 -24.01 5.09
N ALA A 259 12.90 -24.98 5.29
CA ALA A 259 13.22 -26.38 5.55
C ALA A 259 13.09 -27.30 4.31
N GLU A 260 12.68 -26.77 3.16
CA GLU A 260 12.44 -27.55 1.95
C GLU A 260 13.77 -28.03 1.32
N ASP A 261 14.01 -29.35 1.35
CA ASP A 261 15.18 -29.99 0.76
C ASP A 261 14.96 -30.23 -0.74
N GLY A 262 15.57 -29.37 -1.56
CA GLY A 262 15.44 -29.38 -3.02
C GLY A 262 14.19 -28.63 -3.51
N GLY A 263 14.34 -27.86 -4.60
CA GLY A 263 13.26 -27.02 -5.16
C GLY A 263 13.34 -25.53 -4.79
N MET A 264 13.89 -25.20 -3.61
CA MET A 264 14.18 -23.82 -3.19
C MET A 264 15.67 -23.49 -3.29
N SER A 265 15.99 -22.27 -3.72
CA SER A 265 17.36 -21.76 -3.72
C SER A 265 17.86 -21.52 -2.29
N ASP A 266 19.18 -21.58 -2.09
CA ASP A 266 19.80 -21.33 -0.77
C ASP A 266 19.47 -19.93 -0.24
N GLU A 267 19.38 -18.96 -1.15
CA GLU A 267 18.96 -17.59 -0.85
C GLU A 267 17.52 -17.55 -0.33
N CYS A 268 16.58 -18.18 -1.05
CA CYS A 268 15.18 -18.26 -0.66
C CYS A 268 15.02 -18.90 0.73
N ARG A 269 15.72 -20.01 1.00
CA ARG A 269 15.66 -20.68 2.31
C ARG A 269 16.18 -19.78 3.44
N LYS A 270 17.30 -19.09 3.23
CA LYS A 270 17.89 -18.17 4.22
C LYS A 270 16.99 -16.98 4.50
N VAL A 271 16.44 -16.35 3.46
CA VAL A 271 15.54 -15.19 3.58
C VAL A 271 14.24 -15.60 4.28
N SER A 272 13.69 -16.77 3.91
CA SER A 272 12.50 -17.33 4.57
C SER A 272 12.72 -17.60 6.05
N ALA A 273 13.87 -18.17 6.42
CA ALA A 273 14.21 -18.42 7.83
C ALA A 273 14.26 -17.12 8.64
N LYS A 274 14.84 -16.05 8.09
CA LYS A 274 14.87 -14.73 8.73
C LYS A 274 13.47 -14.15 8.92
N ALA A 275 12.64 -14.20 7.87
CA ALA A 275 11.26 -13.70 7.92
C ALA A 275 10.45 -14.46 8.99
N ALA A 276 10.46 -15.79 8.98
CA ALA A 276 9.77 -16.60 9.98
C ALA A 276 10.22 -16.29 11.42
N THR A 277 11.53 -16.12 11.62
CA THR A 277 12.10 -15.78 12.93
C THR A 277 11.60 -14.42 13.42
N LEU A 278 11.57 -13.41 12.54
CA LEU A 278 11.06 -12.08 12.88
C LEU A 278 9.56 -12.11 13.21
N MET A 279 8.76 -12.84 12.44
CA MET A 279 7.33 -12.98 12.70
C MET A 279 7.05 -13.64 14.05
N GLU A 280 7.86 -14.64 14.42
CA GLU A 280 7.79 -15.29 15.73
C GLU A 280 8.19 -14.35 16.87
N ALA A 281 9.25 -13.56 16.69
CA ALA A 281 9.66 -12.56 17.68
C ALA A 281 8.55 -11.52 17.92
N LEU A 282 7.95 -10.98 16.85
CA LEU A 282 6.84 -10.03 16.94
C LEU A 282 5.62 -10.61 17.68
N GLU A 283 5.27 -11.87 17.42
CA GLU A 283 4.18 -12.56 18.13
C GLU A 283 4.50 -12.78 19.62
N ASN A 284 5.74 -13.13 19.94
CA ASN A 284 6.16 -13.40 21.33
C ASN A 284 6.21 -12.10 22.16
N ASP A 285 6.72 -11.01 21.60
CA ASP A 285 6.84 -9.73 22.31
C ASP A 285 5.49 -9.16 22.76
N ILE A 286 4.41 -9.43 22.02
CA ILE A 286 3.06 -8.97 22.37
C ILE A 286 2.34 -9.95 23.32
N THR A 287 2.64 -11.25 23.24
CA THR A 287 2.01 -12.26 24.11
C THR A 287 2.61 -12.31 25.52
N VAL A 288 3.87 -11.91 25.70
CA VAL A 288 4.53 -11.83 27.03
C VAL A 288 3.91 -10.74 27.92
N GLY A 289 3.09 -9.83 27.36
CA GLY A 289 2.31 -8.85 28.12
C GLY A 289 0.89 -9.27 28.48
N SER A 290 0.38 -10.42 28.00
CA SER A 290 -1.06 -10.71 28.01
C SER A 290 -1.50 -11.88 28.90
N SER A 291 -0.61 -12.59 29.60
CA SER A 291 -1.05 -13.75 30.39
C SER A 291 -1.65 -13.41 31.75
N ASP A 292 -1.46 -12.19 32.29
CA ASP A 292 -2.05 -11.81 33.59
C ASP A 292 -2.66 -10.38 33.65
N ASP A 293 -2.52 -9.54 32.60
CA ASP A 293 -2.78 -8.10 32.73
C ASP A 293 -3.72 -7.50 31.65
N GLU A 294 -4.32 -8.33 30.79
CA GLU A 294 -5.24 -7.85 29.74
C GLU A 294 -6.50 -7.18 30.34
N SER A 295 -6.99 -7.71 31.46
CA SER A 295 -8.09 -7.11 32.22
C SER A 295 -7.67 -5.84 32.96
N ALA A 296 -6.42 -5.72 33.39
CA ALA A 296 -5.93 -4.57 34.14
C ALA A 296 -5.59 -3.40 33.22
N TRP A 297 -5.05 -3.67 32.03
CA TRP A 297 -4.68 -2.64 31.06
C TRP A 297 -5.93 -1.99 30.45
N LEU A 298 -6.91 -2.78 30.00
CA LEU A 298 -8.20 -2.26 29.51
C LEU A 298 -8.97 -1.49 30.60
N ASN A 299 -8.89 -1.94 31.87
CA ASN A 299 -9.48 -1.22 33.00
C ASN A 299 -8.73 0.08 33.33
N THR A 300 -7.41 0.10 33.24
CA THR A 300 -6.59 1.30 33.53
C THR A 300 -6.73 2.35 32.44
N PHE A 301 -6.80 1.93 31.18
CA PHE A 301 -7.04 2.82 30.04
C PHE A 301 -8.47 3.40 30.08
N SER A 302 -9.48 2.56 30.36
CA SER A 302 -10.87 2.99 30.57
C SER A 302 -11.02 3.93 31.77
N ARG A 303 -10.29 3.69 32.88
CA ARG A 303 -10.31 4.57 34.06
C ARG A 303 -9.64 5.92 33.76
N ARG A 304 -8.54 5.93 32.98
CA ARG A 304 -7.89 7.19 32.55
C ARG A 304 -8.81 8.02 31.67
N GLN A 305 -9.47 7.43 30.68
CA GLN A 305 -10.44 8.16 29.85
C GLN A 305 -11.64 8.68 30.65
N ARG A 306 -12.21 7.88 31.57
CA ARG A 306 -13.29 8.36 32.45
C ARG A 306 -12.84 9.47 33.39
N SER A 307 -11.60 9.42 33.89
CA SER A 307 -11.06 10.45 34.78
C SER A 307 -10.71 11.77 34.07
N GLN A 308 -10.46 11.74 32.75
CA GLN A 308 -10.34 12.95 31.92
C GLN A 308 -11.72 13.50 31.56
N ALA A 309 -12.72 12.65 31.30
CA ALA A 309 -14.10 13.08 31.05
C ALA A 309 -14.78 13.69 32.30
N LEU A 310 -14.40 13.27 33.51
CA LEU A 310 -14.93 13.78 34.79
C LEU A 310 -14.27 15.10 35.27
N ARG A 311 -13.35 15.69 34.49
CA ARG A 311 -12.71 16.99 34.79
C ARG A 311 -13.11 18.10 33.82
N VAL A 312 -14.30 18.02 33.24
CA VAL A 312 -14.90 19.15 32.52
C VAL A 312 -15.83 19.88 33.50
N PRO A 313 -15.64 21.18 33.77
CA PRO A 313 -16.58 21.96 34.56
C PRO A 313 -17.95 21.94 33.88
N ALA A 314 -19.00 21.64 34.65
CA ALA A 314 -20.38 21.74 34.20
C ALA A 314 -20.76 23.22 34.06
N ASP A 315 -20.28 23.88 33.00
CA ASP A 315 -20.75 25.18 32.51
C ASP A 315 -20.20 25.41 31.08
N SER A 316 -20.63 24.57 30.14
CA SER A 316 -20.65 24.92 28.71
C SER A 316 -21.61 24.01 27.97
N ASP A 317 -22.82 24.50 27.68
CA ASP A 317 -23.76 23.87 26.75
C ASP A 317 -23.21 24.00 25.33
N THR A 318 -22.23 23.17 24.97
CA THR A 318 -21.85 22.65 23.64
C THR A 318 -20.40 22.16 23.68
N CYS A 319 -20.19 20.86 23.47
CA CYS A 319 -18.88 20.32 23.10
C CYS A 319 -18.96 19.83 21.66
N LEU A 320 -18.27 20.53 20.76
CA LEU A 320 -17.99 20.07 19.40
C LEU A 320 -16.78 19.13 19.45
N TRP A 321 -17.01 17.85 19.16
CA TRP A 321 -15.97 16.92 18.73
C TRP A 321 -16.36 16.44 17.34
N ASP A 322 -15.48 16.65 16.37
CA ASP A 322 -15.53 16.13 14.99
C ASP A 322 -16.91 16.14 14.32
N GLY A 323 -17.33 17.32 13.81
CA GLY A 323 -18.18 17.45 12.61
C GLY A 323 -19.60 16.85 12.60
N ASP A 324 -19.97 16.03 13.57
CA ASP A 324 -21.25 15.32 13.64
C ASP A 324 -22.09 15.86 14.80
N ILE A 325 -23.34 16.23 14.52
CA ILE A 325 -24.30 16.69 15.54
C ILE A 325 -24.91 15.48 16.25
N TRP A 326 -24.60 15.33 17.53
CA TRP A 326 -25.18 14.32 18.41
C TRP A 326 -26.13 14.96 19.42
N GLN A 327 -27.34 14.43 19.57
CA GLN A 327 -28.21 14.77 20.71
C GLN A 327 -28.09 13.73 21.80
N ALA A 328 -27.87 14.20 23.03
CA ALA A 328 -27.95 13.40 24.24
C ALA A 328 -29.30 13.68 24.92
N ASP A 329 -30.10 12.64 25.13
CA ASP A 329 -31.28 12.72 25.99
C ASP A 329 -30.93 12.11 27.36
N VAL A 330 -31.05 12.92 28.41
CA VAL A 330 -30.73 12.53 29.79
C VAL A 330 -32.04 12.44 30.56
N ARG A 331 -32.43 11.22 30.93
CA ARG A 331 -33.59 10.99 31.81
C ARG A 331 -33.16 10.35 33.13
N PRO A 332 -33.66 10.84 34.28
CA PRO A 332 -33.41 10.20 35.55
C PRO A 332 -34.30 8.95 35.67
N ALA A 333 -33.69 7.78 35.77
CA ALA A 333 -34.35 6.56 36.19
C ALA A 333 -33.54 5.94 37.34
N PHE A 334 -34.16 5.84 38.51
CA PHE A 334 -33.72 5.07 39.68
C PHE A 334 -32.19 5.01 39.90
N GLY A 335 -31.61 6.13 40.34
CA GLY A 335 -30.28 6.17 40.94
C GLY A 335 -29.10 5.91 40.01
N THR A 336 -29.32 5.72 38.70
CA THR A 336 -28.24 5.55 37.71
C THR A 336 -28.49 6.44 36.50
N LEU A 337 -27.50 7.26 36.13
CA LEU A 337 -27.56 8.10 34.94
C LEU A 337 -27.34 7.23 33.70
N ILE A 338 -28.35 7.09 32.85
CA ILE A 338 -28.22 6.42 31.55
C ILE A 338 -28.17 7.51 30.48
N VAL A 339 -27.04 7.64 29.81
CA VAL A 339 -26.88 8.53 28.64
C VAL A 339 -27.09 7.69 27.39
N ARG A 340 -28.14 7.99 26.63
CA ARG A 340 -28.32 7.44 25.27
C ARG A 340 -27.83 8.46 24.27
N VAL A 341 -26.88 8.04 23.43
CA VAL A 341 -26.35 8.84 22.33
C VAL A 341 -26.87 8.24 21.03
N SER A 342 -27.61 9.03 20.25
CA SER A 342 -28.19 8.59 18.97
C SER A 342 -27.75 9.53 17.86
N LYS A 343 -27.38 8.99 16.69
CA LYS A 343 -26.98 9.79 15.54
C LYS A 343 -28.24 10.42 14.91
N CYS A 344 -28.30 11.75 14.86
CA CYS A 344 -29.42 12.45 14.24
C CYS A 344 -29.25 12.45 12.71
N TRP A 345 -30.11 11.72 12.00
CA TRP A 345 -30.25 11.89 10.55
C TRP A 345 -31.20 13.07 10.30
N HIS A 346 -30.70 14.17 9.73
CA HIS A 346 -31.57 15.19 9.13
C HIS A 346 -32.05 14.67 7.77
N PHE A 347 -33.33 14.28 7.72
CA PHE A 347 -34.05 14.06 6.48
C PHE A 347 -34.45 15.43 5.92
N ASP A 348 -33.77 15.91 4.88
CA ASP A 348 -34.23 17.06 4.09
C ASP A 348 -35.29 16.55 3.09
N GLU A 349 -36.53 16.97 3.31
CA GLU A 349 -37.67 16.68 2.45
C GLU A 349 -37.54 17.44 1.13
N ARG A 350 -36.96 16.81 0.11
CA ARG A 350 -37.15 17.25 -1.29
C ARG A 350 -36.92 16.11 -2.30
N TRP A 351 -37.96 15.30 -2.50
CA TRP A 351 -38.11 14.46 -3.70
C TRP A 351 -39.54 14.56 -4.26
N PRO A 352 -39.73 14.84 -5.56
CA PRO A 352 -41.04 14.70 -6.20
C PRO A 352 -41.33 13.22 -6.53
N ARG A 353 -42.59 12.84 -6.28
CA ARG A 353 -43.20 11.55 -6.61
C ARG A 353 -43.12 11.26 -8.11
N ILE A 354 -42.67 10.05 -8.48
CA ILE A 354 -43.06 9.42 -9.75
C ILE A 354 -43.53 7.99 -9.47
N HIS A 355 -44.77 7.72 -9.87
CA HIS A 355 -45.52 6.47 -9.78
C HIS A 355 -45.29 5.59 -11.02
N GLY A 356 -45.33 4.26 -10.84
CA GLY A 356 -45.57 3.24 -11.88
C GLY A 356 -44.31 2.82 -12.66
N LEU A 357 -44.05 1.55 -12.98
CA LEU A 357 -44.92 0.43 -13.29
C LEU A 357 -44.16 -0.90 -13.05
N LEU A 358 -44.83 -1.84 -12.39
CA LEU A 358 -44.59 -3.27 -12.52
C LEU A 358 -45.41 -3.76 -13.73
N GLN A 359 -44.78 -4.42 -14.72
CA GLN A 359 -45.38 -5.57 -15.43
C GLN A 359 -44.40 -6.27 -16.39
N ARG A 360 -44.12 -7.54 -16.05
CA ARG A 360 -44.06 -8.77 -16.88
C ARG A 360 -43.33 -8.76 -18.23
N GLN A 361 -42.39 -9.70 -18.37
CA GLN A 361 -42.35 -10.83 -19.34
C GLN A 361 -41.14 -11.71 -18.93
N ALA A 362 -41.25 -13.02 -18.66
CA ALA A 362 -41.70 -14.14 -19.52
C ALA A 362 -40.91 -14.22 -20.82
#